data_AF-A0A536BNX6-F1
#
_entry.id   AF-A0A536BNX6-F1
#
_cell.length_a   1.000
_cell.length_b   1.000
_cell.length_c   1.000
_cell.angle_alpha   90.00
_cell.angle_beta   90.00
_cell.angle_gamma   90.00
#
_symmetry.space_group_name_H-M   'P 1'
#
loop_
_entity.id
_entity.type
_entity.pdbx_description
1 polymer ?
#
loop_
_entity_poly.entity_id
_entity_poly.type
_entity_poly.pdbx_seq_one_letter_code
_entity_poly.pdbx_strand_id
1 'polypeptide(L)'
;GINKDQLMNVALLAAVLGIAGGRLYYVVQNNPSFYLHHPTEIIAVWQGGMAFFGAMFGGALAVAISSWRWKIPFWSLLDVGALGMTIGQAIGRIGNIINGDIVGYKTNGWGFEYTNPQTFGPLNVPVQPASLYELLISLALFLLLWNLRTRIRPEGMLAMLYVVLYSVSQFFIFFVRDNIVILGGLKQAQVTSLVVIALALPVIAYLLRKERLASPPQPQPAEAPSTAGEAAS
;
A
#
# COMPACT_ATOMS: atom_id res chain seq x y z
N GLY A 1 -0.78 -15.85 -18.51
CA GLY A 1 -1.07 -15.53 -17.09
C GLY A 1 0.13 -15.86 -16.24
N ILE A 2 0.28 -15.24 -15.07
CA ILE A 2 1.40 -15.48 -14.15
C ILE A 2 1.25 -16.89 -13.54
N ASN A 3 2.29 -17.71 -13.59
CA ASN A 3 2.26 -19.06 -12.99
C ASN A 3 2.25 -18.95 -11.45
N LYS A 4 1.55 -19.87 -10.76
CA LYS A 4 1.53 -19.97 -9.30
C LYS A 4 2.93 -20.05 -8.70
N ASP A 5 3.82 -20.84 -9.31
CA ASP A 5 5.20 -20.99 -8.82
C ASP A 5 6.00 -19.69 -8.98
N GLN A 6 5.79 -18.98 -10.09
CA GLN A 6 6.39 -17.66 -10.29
C GLN A 6 5.90 -16.69 -9.22
N LEU A 7 4.59 -16.66 -8.95
CA LEU A 7 4.04 -15.76 -7.94
C LEU A 7 4.55 -16.10 -6.53
N MET A 8 4.66 -17.38 -6.19
CA MET A 8 5.28 -17.82 -4.94
C MET A 8 6.73 -17.35 -4.84
N ASN A 9 7.51 -17.50 -5.91
CA ASN A 9 8.89 -17.05 -5.96
C ASN A 9 9.00 -15.51 -5.81
N VAL A 10 8.11 -14.75 -6.44
CA VAL A 10 8.02 -13.28 -6.25
C VAL A 10 7.75 -12.96 -4.78
N ALA A 11 6.76 -13.61 -4.17
CA ALA A 11 6.37 -13.36 -2.79
C ALA A 11 7.49 -13.68 -1.80
N LEU A 12 8.17 -14.82 -1.99
CA LEU A 12 9.32 -15.20 -1.17
C LEU A 12 10.49 -14.22 -1.34
N LEU A 13 10.80 -13.83 -2.58
CA LEU A 13 11.84 -12.85 -2.85
C LEU A 13 11.52 -11.49 -2.21
N ALA A 14 10.26 -11.05 -2.30
CA ALA A 14 9.79 -9.81 -1.69
C ALA A 14 9.86 -9.85 -0.16
N ALA A 15 9.52 -10.99 0.46
CA ALA A 15 9.66 -11.17 1.90
C ALA A 15 11.13 -11.08 2.35
N VAL A 16 12.03 -11.82 1.67
CA VAL A 16 13.46 -11.83 1.99
C VAL A 16 14.08 -10.45 1.80
N LEU A 17 13.88 -9.82 0.64
CA LEU A 17 14.43 -8.50 0.35
C LEU A 17 13.78 -7.40 1.21
N GLY A 18 12.50 -7.54 1.56
CA GLY A 18 11.82 -6.64 2.49
C GLY A 18 12.42 -6.69 3.89
N ILE A 19 12.63 -7.88 4.44
CA ILE A 19 13.28 -8.05 5.76
C ILE A 19 14.72 -7.54 5.71
N ALA A 20 15.50 -7.96 4.71
CA ALA A 20 16.89 -7.54 4.55
C ALA A 20 17.01 -6.03 4.36
N GLY A 21 16.20 -5.44 3.48
CA GLY A 21 16.16 -4.00 3.23
C GLY A 21 15.75 -3.21 4.47
N GLY A 22 14.71 -3.66 5.18
CA GLY A 22 14.25 -3.04 6.41
C GLY A 22 15.32 -3.03 7.49
N ARG A 23 16.07 -4.13 7.62
CA ARG A 23 17.16 -4.23 8.58
C ARG A 23 18.38 -3.39 8.20
N LEU A 24 18.84 -3.49 6.96
CA LEU A 24 20.01 -2.74 6.48
C LEU A 24 19.77 -1.23 6.57
N TYR A 25 18.58 -0.77 6.19
CA TYR A 25 18.25 0.65 6.27
C TYR A 25 18.17 1.15 7.73
N TYR A 26 17.68 0.32 8.66
CA TYR A 26 17.71 0.63 10.10
C TYR A 26 19.14 0.76 10.62
N VAL A 27 20.02 -0.20 10.28
CA VAL A 27 21.44 -0.20 10.65
C VAL A 27 22.14 1.07 10.19
N VAL A 28 21.88 1.49 8.94
CA VAL A 28 22.48 2.69 8.34
C VAL A 28 21.94 3.99 8.97
N GLN A 29 20.67 4.06 9.36
CA GLN A 29 20.13 5.28 9.98
C GLN A 29 20.46 5.42 11.46
N ASN A 30 20.48 4.33 12.21
CA ASN A 30 20.46 4.42 13.67
C ASN A 30 21.87 4.54 14.25
N ASN A 31 22.80 3.65 13.88
CA ASN A 31 24.17 3.71 14.37
C ASN A 31 25.16 2.88 13.52
N PRO A 32 25.56 3.36 12.32
CA PRO A 32 26.46 2.64 11.43
C PRO A 32 27.77 2.21 12.11
N SER A 33 28.34 3.09 12.93
CA SER A 33 29.62 2.84 13.60
C SER A 33 29.53 1.66 14.57
N PHE A 34 28.46 1.57 15.36
CA PHE A 34 28.25 0.44 16.28
C PHE A 34 28.16 -0.89 15.52
N TYR A 35 27.37 -0.94 14.45
CA TYR A 35 27.16 -2.17 13.67
C TYR A 35 28.40 -2.64 12.91
N LEU A 36 29.30 -1.73 12.53
CA LEU A 36 30.60 -2.09 11.96
C LEU A 36 31.50 -2.83 12.96
N HIS A 37 31.36 -2.55 14.26
CA HIS A 37 32.10 -3.23 15.33
C HIS A 37 31.38 -4.51 15.80
N HIS A 38 30.07 -4.62 15.54
CA HIS A 38 29.23 -5.79 15.90
C HIS A 38 28.47 -6.34 14.68
N PRO A 39 29.16 -6.95 13.69
CA PRO A 39 28.54 -7.34 12.42
C PRO A 39 27.47 -8.42 12.57
N THR A 40 27.54 -9.26 13.60
CA THR A 40 26.51 -10.26 13.91
C THR A 40 25.17 -9.62 14.25
N GLU A 41 25.17 -8.41 14.82
CA GLU A 41 23.95 -7.69 15.14
C GLU A 41 23.26 -7.13 13.91
N ILE A 42 23.95 -6.97 12.77
CA ILE A 42 23.33 -6.56 11.51
C ILE A 42 22.25 -7.57 11.09
N ILE A 43 22.52 -8.86 11.25
CA ILE A 43 21.62 -9.95 10.83
C ILE A 43 20.55 -10.26 11.90
N ALA A 44 20.74 -9.79 13.13
CA ALA A 44 19.88 -10.09 14.28
C ALA A 44 18.51 -9.38 14.22
N VAL A 45 17.69 -9.73 13.23
CA VAL A 45 16.33 -9.19 13.02
C VAL A 45 15.38 -9.50 14.17
N TRP A 46 15.66 -10.55 14.96
CA TRP A 46 14.88 -10.94 16.13
C TRP A 46 15.05 -10.01 17.33
N GLN A 47 16.07 -9.14 17.34
CA GLN A 47 16.25 -8.11 18.37
C GLN A 47 15.36 -6.87 18.13
N GLY A 48 14.50 -6.91 17.10
CA GLY A 48 13.77 -5.74 16.64
C GLY A 48 14.65 -4.79 15.82
N GLY A 49 14.15 -3.59 15.55
CA GLY A 49 14.87 -2.58 14.74
C GLY A 49 14.77 -2.85 13.24
N MET A 50 13.59 -2.57 12.67
CA MET A 50 13.36 -2.57 11.23
C MET A 50 12.88 -1.20 10.79
N ALA A 51 13.43 -0.70 9.68
CA ALA A 51 13.00 0.55 9.08
C ALA A 51 11.98 0.30 7.97
N PHE A 52 10.85 0.99 8.05
CA PHE A 52 9.77 0.87 7.08
C PHE A 52 10.21 1.17 5.64
N PHE A 53 10.95 2.27 5.43
CA PHE A 53 11.45 2.64 4.09
C PHE A 53 12.39 1.59 3.49
N GLY A 54 13.24 0.97 4.33
CA GLY A 54 14.10 -0.13 3.88
C GLY A 54 13.31 -1.32 3.37
N ALA A 55 12.24 -1.71 4.05
CA ALA A 55 11.39 -2.80 3.63
C ALA A 55 10.64 -2.47 2.32
N MET A 56 10.20 -1.22 2.17
CA MET A 56 9.57 -0.74 0.94
C MET A 56 10.52 -0.79 -0.26
N PHE A 57 11.78 -0.33 -0.10
CA PHE A 57 12.78 -0.43 -1.17
C PHE A 57 13.14 -1.88 -1.49
N GLY A 58 13.25 -2.75 -0.49
CA GLY A 58 13.46 -4.18 -0.67
C GLY A 58 12.34 -4.84 -1.48
N GLY A 59 11.08 -4.52 -1.18
CA GLY A 59 9.93 -4.98 -1.95
C GLY A 59 9.91 -4.47 -3.40
N ALA A 60 10.19 -3.19 -3.61
CA ALA A 60 10.29 -2.60 -4.95
C ALA A 60 11.41 -3.26 -5.78
N LEU A 61 12.55 -3.53 -5.16
CA LEU A 61 13.66 -4.25 -5.78
C LEU A 61 13.26 -5.68 -6.14
N ALA A 62 12.53 -6.39 -5.27
CA ALA A 62 12.02 -7.73 -5.57
C ALA A 62 11.10 -7.74 -6.79
N VAL A 63 10.20 -6.75 -6.91
CA VAL A 63 9.33 -6.61 -8.09
C VAL A 63 10.15 -6.35 -9.36
N ALA A 64 11.14 -5.45 -9.29
CA ALA A 64 12.01 -5.14 -10.43
C ALA A 64 12.82 -6.35 -10.89
N ILE A 65 13.47 -7.06 -9.95
CA ILE A 65 14.22 -8.30 -10.23
C ILE A 65 13.30 -9.35 -10.83
N SER A 66 12.13 -9.56 -10.25
CA SER A 66 11.17 -10.55 -10.73
C SER A 66 10.67 -10.24 -12.14
N SER A 67 10.37 -8.97 -12.41
CA SER A 67 9.93 -8.52 -13.73
C SER A 67 11.00 -8.78 -14.79
N TRP A 68 12.26 -8.45 -14.48
CA TRP A 68 13.39 -8.67 -15.39
C TRP A 68 13.73 -10.17 -15.56
N ARG A 69 13.85 -10.90 -14.45
CA ARG A 69 14.36 -12.28 -14.44
C ARG A 69 13.36 -13.30 -14.98
N TRP A 70 12.07 -13.07 -14.76
CA TRP A 70 10.99 -13.97 -15.17
C TRP A 70 10.12 -13.40 -16.29
N LYS A 71 10.47 -12.22 -16.82
CA LYS A 71 9.75 -11.54 -17.92
C LYS A 71 8.26 -11.33 -17.62
N ILE A 72 7.93 -11.13 -16.35
CA ILE A 72 6.56 -10.83 -15.92
C ILE A 72 6.34 -9.33 -16.08
N PRO A 73 5.21 -8.86 -16.65
CA PRO A 73 4.99 -7.43 -16.81
C PRO A 73 4.99 -6.74 -15.45
N PHE A 74 5.80 -5.68 -15.33
CA PHE A 74 6.02 -4.95 -14.09
C PHE A 74 4.70 -4.44 -13.48
N TRP A 75 3.82 -3.90 -14.31
CA TRP A 75 2.53 -3.35 -13.89
C TRP A 75 1.59 -4.43 -13.33
N SER A 76 1.56 -5.62 -13.92
CA SER A 76 0.77 -6.74 -13.39
C SER A 76 1.33 -7.22 -12.04
N LEU A 77 2.66 -7.22 -11.85
CA LEU A 77 3.25 -7.53 -10.54
C LEU A 77 2.89 -6.49 -9.48
N LEU A 78 2.86 -5.20 -9.85
CA LEU A 78 2.40 -4.15 -8.93
C LEU A 78 0.94 -4.31 -8.56
N ASP A 79 0.06 -4.66 -9.51
CA ASP A 79 -1.37 -4.88 -9.23
C ASP A 79 -1.58 -6.05 -8.26
N VAL A 80 -0.86 -7.15 -8.45
CA VAL A 80 -0.91 -8.30 -7.51
C VAL A 80 -0.28 -7.92 -6.16
N GLY A 81 0.81 -7.16 -6.19
CA GLY A 81 1.47 -6.65 -4.99
C GLY A 81 0.57 -5.72 -4.18
N ALA A 82 -0.24 -4.88 -4.81
CA ALA A 82 -1.19 -4.00 -4.14
C ALA A 82 -2.25 -4.77 -3.34
N LEU A 83 -2.79 -5.85 -3.90
CA LEU A 83 -3.69 -6.75 -3.17
C LEU A 83 -2.98 -7.39 -1.97
N GLY A 84 -1.75 -7.89 -2.17
CA GLY A 84 -0.94 -8.44 -1.08
C GLY A 84 -0.67 -7.42 0.03
N MET A 85 -0.36 -6.17 -0.34
CA MET A 85 -0.08 -5.08 0.60
C MET A 85 -1.29 -4.74 1.47
N THR A 86 -2.51 -4.70 0.90
CA THR A 86 -3.72 -4.41 1.70
C THR A 86 -3.96 -5.45 2.81
N ILE A 87 -3.79 -6.74 2.52
CA ILE A 87 -3.88 -7.79 3.54
C ILE A 87 -2.72 -7.69 4.54
N GLY A 88 -1.48 -7.53 4.04
CA GLY A 88 -0.30 -7.41 4.89
C GLY A 88 -0.41 -6.26 5.89
N GLN A 89 -0.95 -5.12 5.45
CA GLN A 89 -1.22 -3.97 6.32
C GLN A 89 -2.31 -4.27 7.34
N ALA A 90 -3.42 -4.90 6.95
CA ALA A 90 -4.47 -5.29 7.89
C ALA A 90 -3.93 -6.21 9.00
N ILE A 91 -3.13 -7.22 8.62
CA ILE A 91 -2.49 -8.14 9.59
C ILE A 91 -1.51 -7.37 10.48
N GLY A 92 -0.67 -6.50 9.92
CA GLY A 92 0.26 -5.68 10.69
C GLY A 92 -0.45 -4.81 11.75
N ARG A 93 -1.62 -4.26 11.40
CA ARG A 93 -2.41 -3.44 12.33
C ARG A 93 -3.00 -4.24 13.49
N ILE A 94 -3.28 -5.54 13.34
CA ILE A 94 -3.64 -6.39 14.47
C ILE A 94 -2.50 -6.41 15.51
N GLY A 95 -1.25 -6.53 15.05
CA GLY A 95 -0.08 -6.45 15.92
C GLY A 95 0.02 -5.10 16.64
N ASN A 96 -0.23 -3.99 15.94
CA ASN A 96 -0.26 -2.67 16.56
C ASN A 96 -1.36 -2.54 17.62
N ILE A 97 -2.57 -3.08 17.36
CA ILE A 97 -3.67 -3.08 18.32
C ILE A 97 -3.27 -3.83 19.59
N ILE A 98 -2.68 -5.02 19.47
CA ILE A 98 -2.28 -5.85 20.62
C ILE A 98 -1.16 -5.17 21.42
N ASN A 99 -0.16 -4.62 20.72
CA ASN A 99 1.00 -3.97 21.34
C ASN A 99 0.66 -2.57 21.92
N GLY A 100 -0.51 -2.03 21.61
CA GLY A 100 -0.89 -0.63 21.84
C GLY A 100 0.06 0.38 21.23
N ASP A 101 0.62 0.02 20.07
CA ASP A 101 1.40 0.91 19.22
C ASP A 101 0.45 1.61 18.23
N ILE A 102 0.80 2.82 17.79
CA ILE A 102 -0.01 3.64 16.88
C ILE A 102 -1.41 3.92 17.46
N VAL A 103 -1.44 4.77 18.48
CA VAL A 103 -2.69 5.24 19.11
C VAL A 103 -3.09 6.63 18.63
N GLY A 104 -4.37 6.95 18.74
CA GLY A 104 -4.89 8.29 18.47
C GLY A 104 -4.90 9.18 19.71
N TYR A 105 -5.53 10.34 19.57
CA TYR A 105 -5.74 11.26 20.69
C TYR A 105 -6.53 10.61 21.83
N LYS A 106 -6.31 11.13 23.05
CA LYS A 106 -7.12 10.78 24.22
C LYS A 106 -8.60 11.05 23.94
N THR A 107 -9.46 10.16 24.42
CA THR A 107 -10.91 10.21 24.19
C THR A 107 -11.64 9.86 25.49
N ASN A 108 -12.85 10.39 25.66
CA ASN A 108 -13.71 10.08 26.80
C ASN A 108 -14.88 9.16 26.41
N GLY A 109 -14.90 8.66 25.17
CA GLY A 109 -15.96 7.82 24.62
C GLY A 109 -15.41 6.55 23.99
N TRP A 110 -15.73 6.32 22.72
CA TRP A 110 -15.20 5.17 21.97
C TRP A 110 -13.67 5.24 21.87
N GLY A 111 -13.01 4.20 22.36
CA GLY A 111 -11.57 4.16 22.57
C GLY A 111 -11.04 2.77 22.89
N PHE A 112 -9.74 2.57 22.73
CA PHE A 112 -9.01 1.51 23.42
C PHE A 112 -8.41 2.06 24.69
N GLU A 113 -8.50 1.27 25.76
CA GLU A 113 -7.78 1.51 27.00
C GLU A 113 -6.86 0.33 27.26
N TYR A 114 -5.58 0.61 27.38
CA TYR A 114 -4.55 -0.40 27.61
C TYR A 114 -4.26 -0.49 29.10
N THR A 115 -4.41 -1.68 29.66
CA THR A 115 -4.24 -1.95 31.10
C THR A 115 -2.95 -2.71 31.43
N ASN A 116 -2.29 -3.28 30.41
CA ASN A 116 -1.01 -3.97 30.59
C ASN A 116 0.14 -2.94 30.61
N PRO A 117 0.96 -2.90 31.69
CA PRO A 117 2.11 -2.00 31.80
C PRO A 117 3.19 -2.17 30.72
N GLN A 118 3.23 -3.31 30.03
CA GLN A 118 4.18 -3.60 28.95
C GLN A 118 3.73 -3.06 27.57
N THR A 119 2.58 -2.41 27.50
CA THR A 119 2.06 -1.80 26.28
C THR A 119 2.86 -0.55 25.93
N PHE A 120 3.06 -0.25 24.64
CA PHE A 120 3.71 1.00 24.21
C PHE A 120 2.81 2.24 24.36
N GLY A 121 1.49 2.06 24.39
CA GLY A 121 0.50 3.12 24.53
C GLY A 121 0.33 3.63 25.97
N PRO A 122 -0.41 4.73 26.17
CA PRO A 122 -0.63 5.30 27.49
C PRO A 122 -1.48 4.36 28.37
N LEU A 123 -0.98 4.04 29.55
CA LEU A 123 -1.59 3.11 30.50
C LEU A 123 -2.82 3.70 31.18
N ASN A 124 -3.94 2.97 31.19
CA ASN A 124 -5.22 3.36 31.79
C ASN A 124 -5.73 4.73 31.30
N VAL A 125 -5.44 5.05 30.04
CA VAL A 125 -5.93 6.26 29.38
C VAL A 125 -6.65 5.83 28.10
N PRO A 126 -7.97 6.09 27.98
CA PRO A 126 -8.67 5.77 26.75
C PRO A 126 -8.18 6.65 25.60
N VAL A 127 -7.86 6.01 24.48
CA VAL A 127 -7.35 6.63 23.25
C VAL A 127 -8.16 6.20 22.04
N GLN A 128 -8.27 7.09 21.05
CA GLN A 128 -8.89 6.75 19.78
C GLN A 128 -8.16 5.55 19.14
N PRO A 129 -8.88 4.50 18.69
CA PRO A 129 -8.28 3.27 18.20
C PRO A 129 -7.80 3.44 16.74
N ALA A 130 -6.78 4.29 16.53
CA ALA A 130 -6.25 4.61 15.20
C ALA A 130 -5.84 3.36 14.41
N SER A 131 -5.14 2.42 15.06
CA SER A 131 -4.77 1.14 14.44
C SER A 131 -5.97 0.31 13.97
N LEU A 132 -7.12 0.37 14.67
CA LEU A 132 -8.35 -0.29 14.23
C LEU A 132 -8.92 0.38 12.98
N TYR A 133 -8.94 1.72 12.93
CA TYR A 133 -9.38 2.44 11.74
C TYR A 133 -8.51 2.10 10.53
N GLU A 134 -7.18 2.05 10.70
CA GLU A 134 -6.25 1.65 9.65
C GLU A 134 -6.46 0.19 9.21
N LEU A 135 -6.75 -0.72 10.13
CA LEU A 135 -7.08 -2.12 9.82
C LEU A 135 -8.36 -2.21 8.97
N LEU A 136 -9.45 -1.58 9.42
CA LEU A 136 -10.74 -1.64 8.73
C LEU A 136 -10.64 -1.05 7.33
N ILE A 137 -9.92 0.06 7.18
CA ILE A 137 -9.66 0.66 5.87
C ILE A 137 -8.82 -0.27 5.00
N SER A 138 -7.80 -0.92 5.55
CA SER A 138 -6.98 -1.87 4.78
C SER A 138 -7.81 -3.05 4.27
N LEU A 139 -8.74 -3.58 5.08
CA LEU A 139 -9.68 -4.62 4.66
C LEU A 139 -10.69 -4.11 3.62
N ALA A 140 -11.24 -2.90 3.81
CA ALA A 140 -12.14 -2.29 2.85
C ALA A 140 -11.47 -2.07 1.49
N LEU A 141 -10.21 -1.60 1.49
CA LEU A 141 -9.39 -1.46 0.29
C LEU A 141 -9.13 -2.81 -0.37
N PHE A 142 -8.80 -3.85 0.40
CA PHE A 142 -8.66 -5.20 -0.14
C PHE A 142 -9.94 -5.64 -0.86
N LEU A 143 -11.10 -5.54 -0.19
CA LEU A 143 -12.38 -5.96 -0.77
C LEU A 143 -12.73 -5.16 -2.03
N LEU A 144 -12.51 -3.84 -2.00
CA LEU A 144 -12.73 -2.96 -3.14
C LEU A 144 -11.85 -3.36 -4.33
N LEU A 145 -10.54 -3.45 -4.12
CA LEU A 145 -9.59 -3.81 -5.18
C LEU A 145 -9.84 -5.23 -5.69
N TRP A 146 -10.17 -6.15 -4.80
CA TRP A 146 -10.53 -7.53 -5.16
C TRP A 146 -11.75 -7.53 -6.09
N ASN A 147 -12.81 -6.81 -5.76
CA ASN A 147 -14.01 -6.72 -6.61
C ASN A 147 -13.76 -6.04 -7.95
N LEU A 148 -12.82 -5.08 -7.99
CA LEU A 148 -12.45 -4.35 -9.19
C LEU A 148 -11.40 -5.05 -10.05
N ARG A 149 -10.74 -6.10 -9.54
CA ARG A 149 -9.58 -6.73 -10.19
C ARG A 149 -9.82 -7.25 -11.61
N THR A 150 -11.06 -7.65 -11.91
CA THR A 150 -11.46 -8.15 -13.23
C THR A 150 -12.13 -7.09 -14.11
N ARG A 151 -12.47 -5.93 -13.54
CA ARG A 151 -13.20 -4.84 -14.21
C ARG A 151 -12.31 -3.69 -14.63
N ILE A 152 -11.18 -3.51 -13.95
CA ILE A 152 -10.26 -2.40 -14.21
C ILE A 152 -9.19 -2.83 -15.22
N ARG A 153 -9.05 -2.02 -16.26
CA ARG A 153 -7.90 -1.99 -17.19
C ARG A 153 -7.47 -0.54 -17.36
N PRO A 154 -6.20 -0.25 -17.68
CA PRO A 154 -5.08 -1.16 -18.00
C PRO A 154 -4.37 -1.80 -16.78
N GLU A 155 -3.37 -2.64 -17.05
CA GLU A 155 -2.40 -3.10 -16.05
C GLU A 155 -1.73 -1.92 -15.33
N GLY A 156 -1.53 -2.06 -14.02
CA GLY A 156 -0.98 -1.03 -13.13
C GLY A 156 -2.05 -0.13 -12.52
N MET A 157 -3.28 -0.16 -13.04
CA MET A 157 -4.35 0.70 -12.56
C MET A 157 -4.86 0.29 -11.17
N LEU A 158 -4.86 -1.02 -10.83
CA LEU A 158 -5.22 -1.47 -9.49
C LEU A 158 -4.19 -1.00 -8.46
N ALA A 159 -2.89 -1.07 -8.81
CA ALA A 159 -1.83 -0.55 -7.98
C ALA A 159 -1.93 0.96 -7.77
N MET A 160 -2.23 1.71 -8.83
CA MET A 160 -2.39 3.16 -8.71
C MET A 160 -3.65 3.53 -7.90
N LEU A 161 -4.74 2.81 -8.09
CA LEU A 161 -5.96 2.99 -7.30
C LEU A 161 -5.70 2.72 -5.82
N TYR A 162 -4.96 1.65 -5.51
CA TYR A 162 -4.49 1.37 -4.15
C TYR A 162 -3.68 2.54 -3.58
N VAL A 163 -2.65 3.00 -4.30
CA VAL A 163 -1.77 4.10 -3.86
C VAL A 163 -2.57 5.36 -3.54
N VAL A 164 -3.50 5.75 -4.43
CA VAL A 164 -4.33 6.94 -4.23
C VAL A 164 -5.28 6.75 -3.05
N LEU A 165 -6.06 5.67 -3.01
CA LEU A 165 -7.06 5.47 -1.96
C LEU A 165 -6.42 5.29 -0.57
N TYR A 166 -5.28 4.61 -0.50
CA TYR A 166 -4.52 4.50 0.75
C TYR A 166 -3.94 5.86 1.16
N SER A 167 -3.42 6.66 0.23
CA SER A 167 -2.93 8.01 0.57
C SER A 167 -4.05 8.91 1.08
N VAL A 168 -5.22 8.85 0.45
CA VAL A 168 -6.42 9.58 0.91
C VAL A 168 -6.82 9.13 2.32
N SER A 169 -6.87 7.83 2.59
CA SER A 169 -7.23 7.34 3.91
C SER A 169 -6.22 7.76 4.99
N GLN A 170 -4.93 7.69 4.69
CA GLN A 170 -3.86 8.16 5.59
C GLN A 170 -3.97 9.65 5.88
N PHE A 171 -4.33 10.46 4.88
CA PHE A 171 -4.56 11.90 5.08
C PHE A 171 -5.64 12.16 6.16
N PHE A 172 -6.75 11.42 6.10
CA PHE A 172 -7.85 11.57 7.05
C PHE A 172 -7.56 10.94 8.42
N ILE A 173 -7.00 9.73 8.47
CA ILE A 173 -6.68 9.05 9.73
C ILE A 173 -5.71 9.87 10.57
N PHE A 174 -4.76 10.57 9.94
CA PHE A 174 -3.80 11.37 10.67
C PHE A 174 -4.42 12.57 11.40
N PHE A 175 -5.67 12.97 11.13
CA PHE A 175 -6.38 13.90 12.01
C PHE A 175 -6.74 13.29 13.37
N VAL A 176 -6.91 11.97 13.42
CA VAL A 176 -7.24 11.24 14.65
C VAL A 176 -5.98 10.80 15.40
N ARG A 177 -4.87 10.62 14.68
CA ARG A 177 -3.59 10.18 15.25
C ARG A 177 -2.90 11.27 16.06
N ASP A 178 -2.33 10.92 17.21
CA ASP A 178 -1.53 11.84 18.00
C ASP A 178 -0.09 11.89 17.47
N ASN A 179 0.15 12.74 16.48
CA ASN A 179 1.43 12.88 15.78
C ASN A 179 1.78 14.36 15.62
N ILE A 180 3.08 14.65 15.59
CA ILE A 180 3.59 16.02 15.44
C ILE A 180 3.19 16.64 14.10
N VAL A 181 2.82 17.92 14.15
CA VAL A 181 2.60 18.76 12.97
C VAL A 181 3.96 19.24 12.49
N ILE A 182 4.24 19.08 11.20
CA ILE A 182 5.56 19.38 10.63
C ILE A 182 5.55 20.62 9.72
N LEU A 183 4.47 20.84 8.97
CA LEU A 183 4.47 21.85 7.90
C LEU A 183 3.05 22.39 7.68
N GLY A 184 2.86 23.70 7.87
CA GLY A 184 1.62 24.39 7.51
C GLY A 184 0.35 23.85 8.18
N GLY A 185 0.45 23.33 9.42
CA GLY A 185 -0.68 22.71 10.11
C GLY A 185 -0.89 21.23 9.78
N LEU A 186 -0.11 20.67 8.86
CA LEU A 186 -0.19 19.26 8.44
C LEU A 186 0.88 18.39 9.09
N LYS A 187 0.49 17.14 9.36
CA LYS A 187 1.37 16.09 9.87
C LYS A 187 2.14 15.44 8.72
N GLN A 188 3.24 14.75 9.06
CA GLN A 188 4.13 14.15 8.05
C GLN A 188 3.37 13.28 7.05
N ALA A 189 2.52 12.37 7.53
CA ALA A 189 1.75 11.50 6.65
C ALA A 189 0.78 12.27 5.74
N GLN A 190 0.20 13.37 6.19
CA GLN A 190 -0.71 14.19 5.38
C GLN A 190 0.04 14.85 4.22
N VAL A 191 1.21 15.44 4.51
CA VAL A 191 2.07 16.03 3.47
C VAL A 191 2.52 14.95 2.48
N THR A 192 2.99 13.80 2.98
CA THR A 192 3.42 12.70 2.09
C THR A 192 2.26 12.16 1.26
N SER A 193 1.06 12.04 1.82
CA SER A 193 -0.13 11.61 1.07
C SER A 193 -0.44 12.54 -0.10
N LEU A 194 -0.36 13.86 0.11
CA LEU A 194 -0.57 14.84 -0.96
C LEU A 194 0.49 14.71 -2.06
N VAL A 195 1.76 14.55 -1.69
CA VAL A 195 2.85 14.34 -2.64
C VAL A 195 2.66 13.03 -3.43
N VAL A 196 2.33 11.93 -2.75
CA VAL A 196 2.11 10.63 -3.39
C VAL A 196 0.93 10.70 -4.37
N ILE A 197 -0.18 11.33 -3.99
CA ILE A 197 -1.33 11.53 -4.89
C ILE A 197 -0.91 12.37 -6.10
N ALA A 198 -0.21 13.49 -5.90
CA ALA A 198 0.27 14.35 -6.98
C ALA A 198 1.17 13.61 -7.98
N LEU A 199 1.99 12.66 -7.51
CA LEU A 199 2.85 11.82 -8.35
C LEU A 199 2.10 10.66 -9.01
N ALA A 200 1.07 10.11 -8.36
CA ALA A 200 0.27 9.01 -8.90
C ALA A 200 -0.64 9.45 -10.06
N LEU A 201 -1.18 10.67 -10.01
CA LEU A 201 -2.10 11.18 -11.04
C LEU A 201 -1.50 11.20 -12.47
N PRO A 202 -0.26 11.69 -12.70
CA PRO A 202 0.41 11.58 -13.99
C PRO A 202 0.58 10.13 -14.48
N VAL A 203 0.89 9.20 -13.57
CA VAL A 203 1.06 7.78 -13.91
C VAL A 203 -0.28 7.19 -14.34
N ILE A 204 -1.37 7.46 -13.62
CA ILE A 204 -2.73 7.07 -14.00
C ILE A 204 -3.08 7.63 -15.38
N ALA A 205 -2.83 8.92 -15.62
CA ALA A 205 -3.12 9.56 -16.90
C ALA A 205 -2.32 8.91 -18.05
N TYR A 206 -1.04 8.59 -17.82
CA TYR A 206 -0.21 7.87 -18.77
C TYR A 206 -0.76 6.48 -19.09
N LEU A 207 -1.11 5.69 -18.06
CA LEU A 207 -1.65 4.35 -18.23
C LEU A 207 -2.96 4.39 -19.04
N LEU A 208 -3.89 5.30 -18.71
CA LEU A 208 -5.15 5.46 -19.43
C LEU A 208 -4.93 5.87 -20.90
N ARG A 209 -3.98 6.78 -21.17
CA ARG A 209 -3.64 7.17 -22.55
C ARG A 209 -3.07 6.00 -23.34
N LYS A 210 -2.17 5.22 -22.74
CA LYS A 210 -1.58 4.03 -23.37
C LYS A 210 -2.66 3.01 -23.75
N GLU A 211 -3.62 2.75 -22.86
CA GLU A 211 -4.72 1.80 -23.13
C GLU A 211 -5.65 2.29 -24.24
N ARG A 212 -5.98 3.59 -24.26
CA ARG A 212 -6.78 4.20 -25.33
C ARG A 212 -6.11 4.09 -26.69
N LEU A 213 -4.79 4.28 -26.77
CA LEU A 213 -4.04 4.15 -28.02
C LEU A 213 -3.89 2.69 -28.47
N ALA A 214 -3.89 1.74 -27.53
CA ALA A 214 -3.82 0.32 -27.84
C ALA A 214 -5.18 -0.29 -28.24
N SER A 215 -6.29 0.34 -27.87
CA SER A 215 -7.65 -0.10 -28.22
C SER A 215 -8.09 0.57 -29.53
N PRO A 216 -8.39 -0.18 -30.62
CA PRO A 216 -8.95 0.41 -31.84
C PRO A 216 -10.28 1.14 -31.53
N PRO A 217 -10.64 2.18 -32.30
CA PRO A 217 -11.97 2.78 -32.18
C PRO A 217 -13.03 1.69 -32.33
N GLN A 218 -13.96 1.58 -31.37
CA GLN A 218 -15.11 0.71 -31.56
C GLN A 218 -15.87 1.16 -32.83
N PRO A 219 -16.23 0.25 -33.75
CA PRO A 219 -17.08 0.62 -34.87
C PRO A 219 -18.32 1.32 -34.34
N GLN A 220 -18.64 2.51 -34.86
CA GLN A 220 -19.94 3.13 -34.59
C GLN A 220 -21.02 2.10 -34.93
N PRO A 221 -22.06 1.90 -34.09
CA PRO A 221 -23.19 1.08 -34.47
C PRO A 221 -23.69 1.61 -35.81
N ALA A 222 -23.66 0.76 -36.85
CA ALA A 222 -24.19 1.14 -38.14
C ALA A 222 -25.61 1.66 -37.93
N GLU A 223 -25.88 2.90 -38.34
CA GLU A 223 -27.25 3.41 -38.41
C GLU A 223 -28.08 2.36 -39.14
N ALA A 224 -29.00 1.73 -38.43
CA ALA A 224 -29.88 0.74 -39.01
C ALA A 224 -30.58 1.41 -40.21
N PRO A 225 -30.54 0.83 -41.42
CA PRO A 225 -31.20 1.42 -42.56
C PRO A 225 -32.67 1.65 -42.21
N SER A 226 -33.08 2.92 -42.28
CA SER A 226 -34.45 3.37 -42.09
C SER A 226 -35.37 2.56 -42.98
N THR A 227 -36.09 1.59 -42.41
CA THR A 227 -37.22 0.91 -43.06
C THR A 227 -38.40 1.88 -43.12
N ALA A 228 -38.30 2.89 -43.98
CA ALA A 228 -39.36 3.84 -44.28
C ALA A 228 -39.45 3.96 -45.81
N GLY A 229 -40.03 2.94 -46.43
CA GLY A 229 -40.15 2.92 -47.89
C GLY A 229 -40.72 1.62 -48.46
N GLU A 230 -41.66 0.96 -47.80
CA GLU A 230 -42.39 -0.18 -48.39
C GLU A 230 -43.81 -0.25 -47.81
N ALA A 231 -44.61 0.78 -48.10
CA ALA A 231 -46.05 0.78 -47.91
C ALA A 231 -46.71 1.74 -48.91
N ALA A 232 -46.50 1.49 -50.20
CA ALA A 232 -47.27 2.11 -51.28
C ALA A 232 -47.18 1.27 -52.56
N SER A 233 -48.02 0.23 -52.65
CA SER A 233 -48.51 -0.36 -53.91
C SER A 233 -49.73 -1.20 -53.63
#